data_AF-A0A395QZC7-F1
#
_entry.id   AF-A0A395QZC7-F1
#
_cell.length_a   1.000
_cell.length_b   1.000
_cell.length_c   1.000
_cell.angle_alpha   90.00
_cell.angle_beta   90.00
_cell.angle_gamma   90.00
#
_symmetry.space_group_name_H-M   'P 1'
#
loop_
_entity.id
_entity.type
_entity.pdbx_description
1 polymer ?
#
loop_
_entity_poly.entity_id
_entity_poly.type
_entity_poly.pdbx_seq_one_letter_code
_entity_poly.pdbx_strand_id
1 'polypeptide(L)'
;MTSTSGQCALACVCISDTHGLHQSLPPLPDGDVLIHAGDCLGSGSVKSLEAFAEWFEAQPHRHKILVAGNHDDAIEKYPDLIPKLLPSTYYLQDRGIEIDGVKFWGSPWTPRFHGGAFMLDRGVIPPEIRFFTESRERQKQERRFEG
;
A
#
# COMPACT_ATOMS: atom_id res chain seq x y z
N MET A 1 -32.44 -8.07 23.07
CA MET A 1 -31.74 -6.78 22.90
C MET A 1 -30.44 -7.06 22.18
N THR A 2 -30.46 -7.02 20.85
CA THR A 2 -29.23 -7.11 20.05
C THR A 2 -28.64 -5.70 19.99
N SER A 3 -27.58 -5.47 20.77
CA SER A 3 -26.78 -4.26 20.67
C SER A 3 -26.14 -4.23 19.29
N THR A 4 -26.65 -3.38 18.40
CA THR A 4 -25.93 -2.96 17.21
C THR A 4 -24.76 -2.14 17.73
N SER A 5 -23.60 -2.76 17.91
CA SER A 5 -22.36 -2.05 18.16
C SER A 5 -22.22 -1.01 17.06
N GLY A 6 -22.26 0.27 17.41
CA GLY A 6 -22.04 1.34 16.44
C GLY A 6 -20.73 1.07 15.73
N GLN A 7 -20.79 0.85 14.41
CA GLN A 7 -19.59 0.85 13.59
C GLN A 7 -19.00 2.25 13.73
N CYS A 8 -17.89 2.35 14.45
CA CYS A 8 -17.10 3.57 14.46
C CYS A 8 -16.61 3.77 13.02
N ALA A 9 -16.82 4.96 12.45
CA ALA A 9 -16.33 5.26 11.12
C ALA A 9 -14.79 5.21 11.13
N LEU A 10 -14.19 4.53 10.15
CA LEU A 10 -12.74 4.48 9.98
C LEU A 10 -12.25 5.80 9.37
N ALA A 11 -11.37 6.51 10.08
CA ALA A 11 -10.80 7.77 9.60
C ALA A 11 -9.51 7.51 8.81
N CYS A 12 -9.53 7.82 7.51
CA CYS A 12 -8.36 7.70 6.64
C CYS A 12 -7.68 9.06 6.45
N VAL A 13 -6.35 9.08 6.59
CA VAL A 13 -5.48 10.22 6.25
C VAL A 13 -4.75 9.86 4.96
N CYS A 14 -5.05 10.58 3.87
CA CYS A 14 -4.52 10.27 2.55
C CYS A 14 -3.55 11.36 2.09
N ILE A 15 -2.35 10.94 1.70
CA ILE A 15 -1.32 11.78 1.09
C ILE A 15 -0.76 11.06 -0.15
N SER A 16 -0.03 11.79 -0.99
CA SER A 16 0.61 11.26 -2.19
C SER A 16 1.67 12.26 -2.66
N ASP A 17 2.52 11.85 -3.61
CA ASP A 17 3.38 12.75 -4.39
C ASP A 17 4.27 13.63 -3.50
N THR A 18 4.74 13.07 -2.38
CA THR A 18 5.60 13.82 -1.47
C THR A 18 6.98 14.06 -2.07
N HIS A 19 7.42 13.23 -3.04
CA HIS A 19 8.69 13.37 -3.74
C HIS A 19 9.88 13.61 -2.80
N GLY A 20 9.92 12.90 -1.66
CA GLY A 20 10.96 13.06 -0.64
C GLY A 20 10.86 14.32 0.22
N LEU A 21 9.83 15.15 0.06
CA LEU A 21 9.55 16.36 0.85
C LEU A 21 8.62 16.09 2.04
N HIS A 22 8.52 14.85 2.49
CA HIS A 22 7.63 14.44 3.59
C HIS A 22 7.93 15.16 4.92
N GLN A 23 9.17 15.61 5.15
CA GLN A 23 9.51 16.46 6.32
C GLN A 23 9.01 17.90 6.20
N SER A 24 8.65 18.36 4.99
CA SER A 24 8.10 19.71 4.76
C SER A 24 6.58 19.76 4.90
N LEU A 25 5.92 18.60 5.07
CA LEU A 25 4.50 18.56 5.35
C LEU A 25 4.22 19.14 6.75
N PRO A 26 3.07 19.80 6.95
CA PRO A 26 2.59 20.07 8.30
C PRO A 26 2.35 18.75 9.04
N PRO A 27 2.25 18.76 10.38
CA PRO A 27 1.84 17.59 11.14
C PRO A 27 0.58 16.97 10.53
N LEU A 28 0.64 15.66 10.26
CA LEU A 28 -0.49 14.95 9.70
C LEU A 28 -1.63 14.92 10.73
N PRO A 29 -2.89 15.07 10.31
CA PRO A 29 -4.02 14.97 11.22
C PRO A 29 -4.11 13.56 11.81
N ASP A 30 -4.75 13.46 12.98
CA ASP A 30 -5.05 12.16 13.58
C ASP A 30 -5.98 11.33 12.68
N GLY A 31 -5.78 10.02 12.67
CA GLY A 31 -6.64 9.07 11.97
C GLY A 31 -6.21 7.62 12.22
N ASP A 32 -7.08 6.69 11.80
CA ASP A 32 -6.86 5.26 12.01
C ASP A 32 -5.90 4.67 10.98
N VAL A 33 -6.01 5.13 9.72
CA VAL A 33 -5.23 4.61 8.59
C VAL A 33 -4.54 5.76 7.86
N LEU A 34 -3.21 5.76 7.85
CA LEU A 34 -2.41 6.61 6.97
C LEU A 34 -2.19 5.92 5.63
N ILE A 35 -2.46 6.60 4.53
CA ILE A 35 -2.31 6.08 3.16
C ILE A 35 -1.39 7.02 2.38
N HIS A 36 -0.30 6.48 1.83
CA HIS A 36 0.51 7.16 0.82
C HIS A 36 0.26 6.52 -0.55
N ALA A 37 -0.27 7.28 -1.51
CA ALA A 37 -0.78 6.77 -2.79
C ALA A 37 0.21 6.90 -3.97
N GLY A 38 1.50 6.69 -3.71
CA GLY A 38 2.56 6.75 -4.72
C GLY A 38 3.43 7.99 -4.67
N ASP A 39 4.57 7.93 -5.37
CA ASP A 39 5.55 9.00 -5.56
C ASP A 39 6.09 9.57 -4.24
N CYS A 40 6.48 8.67 -3.33
CA CYS A 40 7.07 9.05 -2.05
C CYS A 40 8.56 9.41 -2.14
N LEU A 41 9.26 8.92 -3.18
CA LEU A 41 10.71 9.10 -3.32
C LEU A 41 11.06 10.31 -4.18
N GLY A 42 12.00 11.14 -3.71
CA GLY A 42 12.47 12.30 -4.47
C GLY A 42 13.48 11.93 -5.57
N SER A 43 14.48 11.11 -5.23
CA SER A 43 15.53 10.67 -6.18
C SER A 43 15.33 9.25 -6.72
N GLY A 44 14.26 8.57 -6.29
CA GLY A 44 14.06 7.14 -6.55
C GLY A 44 15.12 6.21 -5.93
N SER A 45 16.06 6.71 -5.13
CA SER A 45 17.16 5.92 -4.57
C SER A 45 16.78 5.15 -3.29
N VAL A 46 17.58 4.11 -2.96
CA VAL A 46 17.45 3.38 -1.69
C VAL A 46 17.58 4.31 -0.48
N LYS A 47 18.47 5.32 -0.55
CA LYS A 47 18.61 6.33 0.50
C LYS A 47 17.33 7.16 0.68
N SER A 48 16.66 7.51 -0.42
CA SER A 48 15.34 8.16 -0.33
C SER A 48 14.29 7.25 0.30
N LEU A 49 14.33 5.94 0.01
CA LEU A 49 13.43 4.96 0.61
C LEU A 49 13.68 4.81 2.12
N GLU A 50 14.94 4.75 2.56
CA GLU A 50 15.30 4.73 3.98
C GLU A 50 14.78 5.96 4.72
N ALA A 51 15.01 7.16 4.17
CA ALA A 51 14.53 8.40 4.77
C ALA A 51 13.00 8.48 4.84
N PHE A 52 12.32 8.08 3.76
CA PHE A 52 10.86 7.99 3.75
C PHE A 52 10.35 6.98 4.78
N ALA A 53 10.96 5.80 4.85
CA ALA A 53 10.54 4.74 5.76
C ALA A 53 10.69 5.13 7.22
N GLU A 54 11.80 5.77 7.60
CA GLU A 54 12.01 6.33 8.93
C GLU A 54 10.89 7.31 9.31
N TRP A 55 10.55 8.23 8.41
CA TRP A 55 9.48 9.20 8.64
C TRP A 55 8.09 8.55 8.70
N PHE A 56 7.80 7.63 7.78
CA PHE A 56 6.47 7.02 7.64
C PHE A 56 6.16 6.05 8.79
N GLU A 57 7.14 5.25 9.22
CA GLU A 57 7.00 4.34 10.37
C GLU A 57 6.82 5.12 11.68
N ALA A 58 7.39 6.31 11.80
CA ALA A 58 7.26 7.16 12.99
C ALA A 58 5.87 7.81 13.14
N GLN A 59 5.00 7.78 12.12
CA GLN A 59 3.67 8.38 12.20
C GLN A 59 2.78 7.63 13.23
N PRO A 60 1.93 8.36 13.99
CA PRO A 60 1.17 7.80 15.10
C PRO A 60 -0.04 6.95 14.67
N HIS A 61 -0.40 6.98 13.39
CA HIS A 61 -1.55 6.23 12.85
C HIS A 61 -1.41 4.73 13.10
N ARG A 62 -2.49 4.09 13.56
CA ARG A 62 -2.53 2.67 13.93
C ARG A 62 -2.20 1.75 12.76
N HIS A 63 -2.66 2.11 11.57
CA HIS A 63 -2.41 1.38 10.33
C HIS A 63 -1.79 2.30 9.28
N LYS A 64 -0.91 1.74 8.46
CA LYS A 64 -0.19 2.45 7.40
C LYS A 64 -0.27 1.64 6.12
N ILE A 65 -0.63 2.29 5.02
CA ILE A 65 -0.72 1.70 3.68
C ILE A 65 0.18 2.51 2.76
N LEU A 66 1.00 1.80 1.99
CA LEU A 66 1.82 2.38 0.93
C LEU A 66 1.47 1.73 -0.40
N VAL A 67 1.24 2.55 -1.42
CA VAL A 67 1.30 2.16 -2.82
C VAL A 67 2.46 2.94 -3.44
N ALA A 68 3.21 2.32 -4.34
CA ALA A 68 4.29 3.00 -5.07
C ALA A 68 3.73 3.75 -6.28
N GLY A 69 4.49 4.71 -6.79
CA GLY A 69 4.23 5.42 -8.04
C GLY A 69 5.43 5.40 -8.97
N ASN A 70 5.37 6.22 -10.02
CA ASN A 70 6.38 6.22 -11.08
C ASN A 70 7.72 6.87 -10.71
N HIS A 71 7.81 7.58 -9.59
CA HIS A 71 9.06 8.11 -9.05
C HIS A 71 9.73 7.19 -8.02
N ASP A 72 9.15 6.02 -7.76
CA ASP A 72 9.58 5.12 -6.69
C ASP A 72 10.50 3.98 -7.18
N ASP A 73 11.51 4.31 -7.98
CA ASP A 73 12.46 3.36 -8.59
C ASP A 73 13.03 2.32 -7.61
N ALA A 74 13.41 2.72 -6.40
CA ALA A 74 13.96 1.80 -5.41
C ALA A 74 12.94 0.75 -4.97
N ILE A 75 11.65 1.10 -4.95
CA ILE A 75 10.58 0.16 -4.59
C ILE A 75 10.42 -0.89 -5.68
N GLU A 76 10.46 -0.50 -6.96
CA GLU A 76 10.40 -1.43 -8.09
C GLU A 76 11.64 -2.34 -8.18
N LYS A 77 12.84 -1.74 -8.03
CA LYS A 77 14.12 -2.44 -8.24
C LYS A 77 14.52 -3.31 -7.04
N TYR A 78 14.09 -2.95 -5.84
CA TYR A 78 14.49 -3.62 -4.59
C TYR A 78 13.29 -3.92 -3.67
N PRO A 79 12.28 -4.67 -4.13
CA PRO A 79 11.07 -4.95 -3.36
C PRO A 79 11.37 -5.68 -2.03
N ASP A 80 12.47 -6.44 -1.96
CA ASP A 80 12.93 -7.13 -0.75
C ASP A 80 13.35 -6.19 0.40
N LEU A 81 13.56 -4.90 0.12
CA LEU A 81 13.85 -3.90 1.15
C LEU A 81 12.59 -3.41 1.86
N ILE A 82 11.43 -3.48 1.22
CA ILE A 82 10.17 -2.98 1.78
C ILE A 82 9.86 -3.61 3.14
N PRO A 83 9.79 -4.96 3.31
CA PRO A 83 9.51 -5.54 4.61
C PRO A 83 10.60 -5.28 5.67
N LYS A 84 11.82 -4.88 5.25
CA LYS A 84 12.93 -4.58 6.17
C LYS A 84 12.87 -3.15 6.69
N LEU A 85 12.52 -2.20 5.81
CA LEU A 85 12.48 -0.77 6.12
C LEU A 85 11.12 -0.32 6.64
N LEU A 86 10.04 -0.98 6.20
CA LEU A 86 8.66 -0.64 6.48
C LEU A 86 7.92 -1.83 7.15
N PRO A 87 8.40 -2.32 8.31
CA PRO A 87 7.90 -3.56 8.90
C PRO A 87 6.47 -3.48 9.45
N SER A 88 5.95 -2.29 9.78
CA SER A 88 4.57 -2.11 10.24
C SER A 88 3.60 -1.63 9.17
N THR A 89 4.11 -1.35 7.96
CA THR A 89 3.34 -0.80 6.85
C THR A 89 2.86 -1.89 5.89
N TYR A 90 1.60 -1.79 5.49
CA TYR A 90 1.05 -2.62 4.42
C TYR A 90 1.39 -2.00 3.05
N TYR A 91 2.47 -2.47 2.43
CA TYR A 91 2.72 -2.18 1.02
C TYR A 91 1.73 -2.95 0.14
N LEU A 92 1.01 -2.28 -0.76
CA LEU A 92 0.06 -2.89 -1.68
C LEU A 92 0.54 -2.75 -3.13
N GLN A 93 0.84 -3.88 -3.76
CA GLN A 93 1.09 -4.02 -5.19
C GLN A 93 0.20 -5.15 -5.71
N ASP A 94 -0.80 -4.77 -6.50
CA ASP A 94 -1.77 -5.67 -7.14
C ASP A 94 -2.48 -6.62 -6.18
N ARG A 95 -2.69 -6.16 -4.93
CA ARG A 95 -3.26 -6.96 -3.85
C ARG A 95 -4.10 -6.08 -2.93
N GLY A 96 -4.88 -6.73 -2.07
CA GLY A 96 -5.69 -6.05 -1.08
C GLY A 96 -5.49 -6.55 0.35
N ILE A 97 -5.97 -5.74 1.29
CA ILE A 97 -6.03 -6.04 2.72
C ILE A 97 -7.36 -5.57 3.30
N GLU A 98 -7.83 -6.23 4.37
CA GLU A 98 -8.98 -5.79 5.15
C GLU A 98 -8.50 -5.25 6.51
N ILE A 99 -8.89 -4.02 6.84
CA ILE A 99 -8.57 -3.33 8.09
C ILE A 99 -9.90 -2.87 8.70
N ASP A 100 -10.19 -3.35 9.92
CA ASP A 100 -11.41 -3.02 10.66
C ASP A 100 -12.71 -3.14 9.83
N GLY A 101 -12.78 -4.18 8.97
CA GLY A 101 -13.92 -4.47 8.10
C GLY A 101 -13.98 -3.69 6.79
N VAL A 102 -13.04 -2.76 6.54
CA VAL A 102 -12.90 -2.00 5.30
C VAL A 102 -11.83 -2.65 4.41
N LYS A 103 -12.15 -2.85 3.13
CA LYS A 103 -11.25 -3.46 2.15
C LYS A 103 -10.50 -2.40 1.36
N PHE A 104 -9.18 -2.51 1.34
CA PHE A 104 -8.26 -1.67 0.59
C PHE A 104 -7.60 -2.49 -0.50
N TRP A 105 -7.45 -1.93 -1.69
CA TRP A 105 -6.71 -2.55 -2.81
C TRP A 105 -5.79 -1.50 -3.41
N GLY A 106 -4.56 -1.88 -3.77
CA GLY A 106 -3.57 -0.95 -4.29
C GLY A 106 -2.76 -1.56 -5.43
N SER A 107 -2.40 -0.71 -6.38
CA SER A 107 -1.57 -1.06 -7.54
C SER A 107 -0.78 0.16 -8.01
N PRO A 108 0.53 0.00 -8.29
CA PRO A 108 1.42 1.12 -8.59
C PRO A 108 1.45 1.50 -10.07
N TRP A 109 0.79 0.72 -10.95
CA TRP A 109 1.00 0.83 -12.38
C TRP A 109 0.45 2.13 -12.96
N THR A 110 1.30 2.84 -13.70
CA THR A 110 0.95 4.04 -14.47
C THR A 110 1.10 3.78 -15.98
N PRO A 111 0.37 4.52 -16.83
CA PRO A 111 0.65 4.50 -18.27
C PRO A 111 2.08 4.96 -18.54
N ARG A 112 2.79 4.23 -19.41
CA ARG A 112 4.18 4.56 -19.75
C ARG A 112 4.33 6.00 -20.22
N PHE A 113 5.22 6.72 -19.55
CA PHE A 113 5.59 8.09 -19.84
C PHE A 113 7.06 8.30 -19.45
N HIS A 114 7.96 8.45 -20.41
CA HIS A 114 9.41 8.38 -20.16
C HIS A 114 9.81 7.01 -19.54
N GLY A 115 10.90 6.97 -18.76
CA GLY A 115 11.50 5.74 -18.22
C GLY A 115 11.43 5.64 -16.70
N GLY A 116 10.30 6.02 -16.09
CA GLY A 116 10.09 5.88 -14.65
C GLY A 116 9.64 4.48 -14.22
N ALA A 117 9.51 4.29 -12.91
CA ALA A 117 9.12 3.04 -12.28
C ALA A 117 7.66 2.67 -12.55
N PHE A 118 7.31 1.39 -12.42
CA PHE A 118 5.92 0.88 -12.45
C PHE A 118 5.12 1.38 -13.67
N MET A 119 5.75 1.40 -14.84
CA MET A 119 5.13 1.86 -16.08
C MET A 119 4.81 0.70 -17.01
N LEU A 120 3.58 0.69 -17.53
CA LEU A 120 3.10 -0.25 -18.55
C LEU A 120 2.50 0.48 -19.74
N ASP A 121 2.60 -0.14 -20.91
CA ASP A 121 1.89 0.37 -22.09
C ASP A 121 0.38 0.20 -21.88
N ARG A 122 -0.41 1.16 -22.37
CA ARG A 122 -1.87 1.10 -22.23
C ARG A 122 -2.41 -0.19 -22.83
N GLY A 123 -3.27 -0.88 -22.08
CA GLY A 123 -3.86 -2.16 -22.49
C GLY A 123 -3.05 -3.39 -22.10
N VAL A 124 -1.86 -3.23 -21.54
CA VAL A 124 -1.09 -4.34 -20.94
C VAL A 124 -1.60 -4.62 -19.53
N ILE A 125 -1.83 -5.90 -19.23
CA ILE A 125 -2.22 -6.37 -17.89
C ILE A 125 -0.94 -6.81 -17.15
N PRO A 126 -0.68 -6.29 -15.93
CA PRO A 126 0.39 -6.77 -15.07
C PRO A 126 0.29 -8.28 -14.78
N PRO A 127 1.43 -8.98 -14.62
CA PRO A 127 1.43 -10.45 -14.55
C PRO A 127 0.76 -11.05 -13.30
N GLU A 128 0.46 -10.28 -12.24
CA GLU A 128 0.01 -10.84 -10.95
C GLU A 128 -1.14 -10.08 -10.24
N ILE A 129 -2.20 -9.70 -10.96
CA ILE A 129 -3.37 -9.10 -10.31
C ILE A 129 -4.10 -10.09 -9.41
N ARG A 130 -4.05 -9.87 -8.09
CA ARG A 130 -4.82 -10.62 -7.09
C ARG A 130 -6.04 -9.80 -6.66
N PHE A 131 -7.20 -10.17 -7.20
CA PHE A 131 -8.47 -9.66 -6.72
C PHE A 131 -8.84 -10.30 -5.38
N PHE A 132 -9.69 -9.62 -4.60
CA PHE A 132 -10.29 -10.16 -3.37
C PHE A 132 -11.21 -11.39 -3.58
N THR A 133 -11.28 -11.94 -4.80
CA THR A 133 -12.21 -13.00 -5.17
C THR A 133 -11.73 -14.37 -4.70
N GLU A 134 -12.49 -14.90 -3.73
CA GLU A 134 -12.77 -16.32 -3.42
C GLU A 134 -11.83 -17.10 -2.49
N SER A 135 -11.93 -16.84 -1.19
CA SER A 135 -11.37 -17.70 -0.12
C SER A 135 -12.41 -18.37 0.79
N ARG A 136 -13.70 -18.41 0.40
CA ARG A 136 -14.72 -19.23 1.12
C ARG A 136 -15.08 -20.56 0.43
N GLU A 137 -14.82 -20.74 -0.86
CA GLU A 137 -15.16 -21.97 -1.58
C GLU A 137 -13.99 -22.98 -1.63
N ARG A 138 -12.73 -22.53 -1.76
CA ARG A 138 -11.57 -23.45 -1.84
C ARG A 138 -11.30 -24.29 -0.58
N GLN A 139 -11.54 -23.74 0.62
CA GLN A 139 -11.33 -24.50 1.87
C GLN A 139 -12.41 -25.58 2.14
N LYS A 140 -13.51 -25.60 1.39
CA LYS A 140 -14.53 -26.66 1.48
C LYS A 140 -14.28 -27.81 0.50
N GLN A 141 -13.56 -27.58 -0.59
CA GLN A 141 -13.27 -28.64 -1.58
C GLN A 141 -12.10 -29.53 -1.12
N GLU A 142 -11.08 -28.97 -0.46
CA GLU A 142 -9.88 -29.71 -0.04
C GLU A 142 -10.16 -30.69 1.13
N ARG A 143 -11.11 -30.36 2.02
CA ARG A 143 -11.55 -31.30 3.08
C ARG A 143 -12.45 -32.44 2.61
N ARG A 144 -12.79 -32.50 1.31
CA ARG A 144 -13.63 -33.57 0.73
C ARG A 144 -12.84 -34.66 0.01
N PHE A 145 -11.52 -34.49 -0.11
CA PHE A 145 -10.62 -35.45 -0.75
C PHE A 145 -9.60 -36.11 0.19
N GLU A 146 -9.64 -35.76 1.49
CA GLU A 146 -8.83 -36.40 2.55
C GLU A 146 -9.67 -37.28 3.49
N GLY A 147 -10.81 -37.79 3.01
CA GLY A 147 -11.67 -38.73 3.72
C GLY A 147 -11.71 -40.09 3.06
#